data_AF-A0A430R362-F1
#
_entry.id   AF-A0A430R362-F1
#
_cell.length_a   1.000
_cell.length_b   1.000
_cell.length_c   1.000
_cell.angle_alpha   90.00
_cell.angle_beta   90.00
_cell.angle_gamma   90.00
#
_symmetry.space_group_name_H-M   'P 1'
#
loop_
_entity.id
_entity.type
_entity.pdbx_description
1 polymer ?
#
loop_
_entity_poly.entity_id
_entity_poly.type
_entity_poly.pdbx_seq_one_letter_code
_entity_poly.pdbx_strand_id
1 'polypeptide(L)'
;VKGGVGLAGYALEEGYRVMALVAVNSLGRPFDPLTGRLYGEEFLAEGERALLPDRSRYWGSPEDYRYPFLLGQNTTLAVVATDAPLSKAQARRLAIMAQDGIARAIRPAHTPLDGDLVFALALGEGKGVAPYTLLRLGAYAADAVTRAILRAVLLSGSAPGIPAYRDLMG
;
A
#
# COMPACT_ATOMS: atom_id res chain seq x y z
N VAL A 1 13.06 -5.73 4.62
CA VAL A 1 12.19 -6.62 5.43
C VAL A 1 11.36 -7.47 4.51
N LYS A 2 10.83 -8.58 5.01
CA LYS A 2 9.96 -9.45 4.23
C LYS A 2 8.65 -8.73 3.89
N GLY A 3 8.42 -8.51 2.60
CA GLY A 3 7.11 -8.07 2.10
C GLY A 3 6.07 -9.19 2.15
N GLY A 4 5.00 -9.08 1.40
CA GLY A 4 3.91 -10.07 1.44
C GLY A 4 2.71 -9.66 0.64
N VAL A 5 1.55 -10.24 0.97
CA VAL A 5 0.26 -9.90 0.40
C VAL A 5 -0.60 -9.28 1.50
N GLY A 6 -1.26 -8.17 1.19
CA GLY A 6 -2.17 -7.49 2.12
C GLY A 6 -3.47 -7.09 1.45
N LEU A 7 -4.53 -7.05 2.25
CA LEU A 7 -5.88 -6.72 1.82
C LEU A 7 -6.46 -5.69 2.79
N ALA A 8 -7.04 -4.61 2.27
CA ALA A 8 -7.76 -3.62 3.06
C ALA A 8 -8.90 -3.02 2.24
N GLY A 9 -9.83 -2.32 2.90
CA GLY A 9 -10.88 -1.61 2.20
C GLY A 9 -11.80 -0.83 3.12
N TYR A 10 -12.69 -0.08 2.49
CA TYR A 10 -13.59 0.88 3.12
C TYR A 10 -14.98 0.79 2.51
N ALA A 11 -15.99 0.98 3.36
CA ALA A 11 -17.36 1.24 2.92
C ALA A 11 -17.57 2.76 2.92
N LEU A 12 -18.17 3.27 1.86
CA LEU A 12 -18.49 4.67 1.68
C LEU A 12 -19.96 4.91 2.06
N GLU A 13 -20.27 6.15 2.48
CA GLU A 13 -21.63 6.57 2.83
C GLU A 13 -22.58 6.52 1.63
N GLU A 14 -22.05 6.66 0.41
CA GLU A 14 -22.78 6.49 -0.85
C GLU A 14 -23.27 5.05 -1.09
N GLY A 15 -22.91 4.09 -0.23
CA GLY A 15 -23.29 2.68 -0.32
C GLY A 15 -22.34 1.82 -1.14
N TYR A 16 -21.29 2.42 -1.71
CA TYR A 16 -20.23 1.70 -2.43
C TYR A 16 -19.13 1.21 -1.49
N ARG A 17 -18.35 0.25 -1.96
CA ARG A 17 -17.16 -0.28 -1.29
C ARG A 17 -15.94 -0.12 -2.19
N VAL A 18 -14.78 0.05 -1.57
CA VAL A 18 -13.47 0.00 -2.23
C VAL A 18 -12.58 -0.96 -1.47
N MET A 19 -11.98 -1.91 -2.17
CA MET A 19 -11.05 -2.90 -1.62
C MET A 19 -9.74 -2.85 -2.40
N ALA A 20 -8.61 -2.99 -1.72
CA ALA A 20 -7.29 -3.09 -2.33
C ALA A 20 -6.60 -4.39 -1.89
N LEU A 21 -6.12 -5.17 -2.85
CA LEU A 21 -5.22 -6.30 -2.65
C LEU A 21 -3.84 -5.90 -3.21
N VAL A 22 -2.79 -6.02 -2.40
CA VAL A 22 -1.44 -5.58 -2.77
C VAL A 22 -0.42 -6.66 -2.48
N ALA A 23 0.42 -6.97 -3.46
CA ALA A 23 1.63 -7.77 -3.32
C ALA A 23 2.85 -6.82 -3.25
N VAL A 24 3.57 -6.86 -2.13
CA VAL A 24 4.65 -5.93 -1.82
C VAL A 24 6.00 -6.62 -1.99
N ASN A 25 6.76 -6.18 -3.00
CA ASN A 25 8.15 -6.52 -3.23
C ASN A 25 8.92 -5.26 -3.66
N SER A 26 8.86 -4.19 -2.87
CA SER A 26 9.40 -2.89 -3.23
C SER A 26 10.91 -2.77 -3.01
N LEU A 27 11.56 -1.93 -3.83
CA LEU A 27 12.92 -1.46 -3.55
C LEU A 27 12.93 -0.60 -2.27
N GLY A 28 11.98 0.34 -2.20
CA GLY A 28 11.85 1.25 -1.07
C GLY A 28 11.42 0.55 0.21
N ARG A 29 11.70 1.23 1.33
CA ARG A 29 11.33 0.76 2.65
C ARG A 29 9.89 1.15 2.97
N PRO A 30 9.14 0.26 3.64
CA PRO A 30 7.80 0.60 4.15
C PRO A 30 7.83 1.29 5.52
N PHE A 31 9.00 1.62 6.03
CA PHE A 31 9.21 2.27 7.32
C PHE A 31 10.36 3.28 7.23
N ASP A 32 10.33 4.26 8.12
CA ASP A 32 11.41 5.22 8.32
C ASP A 32 12.64 4.52 8.91
N PRO A 33 13.77 4.46 8.19
CA PRO A 33 14.95 3.75 8.65
C PRO A 33 15.65 4.42 9.82
N LEU A 34 15.28 5.65 10.21
CA LEU A 34 15.78 6.29 11.42
C LEU A 34 15.00 5.85 12.67
N THR A 35 13.67 5.78 12.56
CA THR A 35 12.76 5.60 13.71
C THR A 35 12.09 4.23 13.77
N GLY A 36 12.12 3.47 12.69
CA GLY A 36 11.44 2.18 12.57
C GLY A 36 9.93 2.29 12.38
N ARG A 37 9.37 3.51 12.37
CA ARG A 37 7.93 3.74 12.22
C ARG A 37 7.48 3.41 10.79
N LEU A 38 6.39 2.67 10.64
CA LEU A 38 5.81 2.43 9.31
C LEU A 38 5.35 3.76 8.69
N TYR A 39 5.60 3.93 7.39
CA TYR A 39 5.03 5.06 6.67
C TYR A 39 3.51 4.86 6.52
N GLY A 40 2.71 5.84 6.93
CA GLY A 40 1.25 5.72 6.93
C GLY A 40 0.67 4.90 8.08
N GLU A 41 1.41 4.69 9.17
CA GLU A 41 0.93 3.96 10.37
C GLU A 41 -0.47 4.41 10.87
N GLU A 42 -0.83 5.67 10.66
CA GLU A 42 -2.15 6.23 10.96
C GLU A 42 -3.33 5.59 10.21
N PHE A 43 -3.07 4.90 9.09
CA PHE A 43 -4.09 4.19 8.32
C PHE A 43 -4.44 2.81 8.90
N LEU A 44 -3.66 2.30 9.87
CA LEU A 44 -3.93 1.03 10.52
C LEU A 44 -5.18 1.11 11.40
N ALA A 45 -6.04 0.09 11.32
CA ALA A 45 -7.16 -0.06 12.23
C ALA A 45 -6.67 -0.33 13.66
N GLU A 46 -7.52 -0.10 14.65
CA GLU A 46 -7.16 -0.25 16.07
C GLU A 46 -6.55 -1.62 16.40
N GLY A 47 -7.17 -2.71 15.95
CA GLY A 47 -6.63 -4.06 16.14
C GLY A 47 -5.33 -4.34 15.39
N GLU A 48 -5.02 -3.59 14.33
CA GLU A 48 -3.75 -3.70 13.60
C GLU A 48 -2.65 -2.88 14.28
N ARG A 49 -3.00 -1.69 14.81
CA ARG A 49 -2.08 -0.86 15.61
C ARG A 49 -1.62 -1.58 16.87
N ALA A 50 -2.46 -2.41 17.48
CA ALA A 50 -2.10 -3.26 18.60
C ALA A 50 -1.02 -4.31 18.28
N LEU A 51 -0.75 -4.58 17.00
CA LEU A 51 0.30 -5.51 16.55
C LEU A 51 1.64 -4.82 16.26
N LEU A 52 1.72 -3.50 16.38
CA LEU A 52 2.95 -2.76 16.17
C LEU A 52 3.98 -3.16 17.24
N PRO A 53 5.23 -3.43 16.85
CA PRO A 53 6.29 -3.81 17.79
C PRO A 53 6.69 -2.62 18.68
N ASP A 54 7.25 -2.93 19.86
CA ASP A 54 7.94 -1.91 20.65
C ASP A 54 9.25 -1.54 19.93
N ARG A 55 9.36 -0.28 19.54
CA ARG A 55 10.51 0.28 18.82
C ARG A 55 11.51 0.96 19.75
N SER A 56 11.33 0.90 21.07
CA SER A 56 12.19 1.59 22.05
C SER A 56 13.68 1.22 21.94
N ARG A 57 13.97 0.03 21.39
CA ARG A 57 15.32 -0.48 21.16
C ARG A 57 15.80 -0.39 19.71
N TYR A 58 14.95 0.08 18.80
CA TYR A 58 15.33 0.25 17.41
C TYR A 58 16.32 1.41 17.27
N TRP A 59 17.48 1.11 16.70
CA TRP A 59 18.48 2.13 16.37
C TRP A 59 18.73 2.15 14.87
N GLY A 60 18.20 3.18 14.22
CA GLY A 60 18.22 3.35 12.78
C GLY A 60 19.40 4.17 12.27
N SER A 61 19.52 4.24 10.95
CA SER A 61 20.41 5.16 10.25
C SER A 61 19.67 5.87 9.12
N PRO A 62 20.06 7.09 8.74
CA PRO A 62 19.47 7.76 7.59
C PRO A 62 19.57 6.92 6.32
N GLU A 63 18.55 7.01 5.46
CA GLU A 63 18.60 6.43 4.11
C GLU A 63 19.58 7.23 3.24
N ASP A 64 20.54 6.54 2.61
CA ASP A 64 21.50 7.16 1.68
C ASP A 64 21.14 6.92 0.20
N TYR A 65 20.04 6.18 -0.04
CA TYR A 65 19.50 5.84 -1.36
C TYR A 65 20.50 5.13 -2.29
N ARG A 66 21.48 4.42 -1.72
CA ARG A 66 22.43 3.62 -2.48
C ARG A 66 21.93 2.20 -2.64
N TYR A 67 21.34 1.93 -3.80
CA TYR A 67 20.86 0.60 -4.16
C TYR A 67 21.72 -0.03 -5.27
N PRO A 68 21.94 -1.35 -5.26
CA PRO A 68 22.53 -2.03 -6.40
C PRO A 68 21.61 -1.87 -7.62
N PHE A 69 22.16 -1.47 -8.76
CA PHE A 69 21.41 -1.20 -9.98
C PHE A 69 21.01 -2.51 -10.68
N LEU A 70 20.07 -3.25 -10.09
CA LEU A 70 19.54 -4.50 -10.60
C LEU A 70 18.10 -4.29 -11.05
N LEU A 71 17.90 -4.17 -12.37
CA LEU A 71 16.57 -3.97 -12.95
C LEU A 71 15.66 -5.18 -12.73
N GLY A 72 14.37 -4.93 -12.47
CA GLY A 72 13.32 -5.95 -12.48
C GLY A 72 13.28 -6.88 -11.28
N GLN A 73 14.02 -6.59 -10.20
CA GLN A 73 13.97 -7.38 -8.96
C GLN A 73 12.86 -6.95 -8.00
N ASN A 74 12.33 -5.73 -8.18
CA ASN A 74 11.35 -5.13 -7.29
C ASN A 74 10.06 -4.73 -8.04
N THR A 75 8.91 -4.95 -7.42
CA THR A 75 7.59 -4.67 -7.97
C THR A 75 6.56 -4.60 -6.84
N THR A 76 5.79 -3.50 -6.76
CA THR A 76 4.55 -3.47 -5.97
C THR A 76 3.35 -3.60 -6.91
N LEU A 77 2.60 -4.69 -6.80
CA LEU A 77 1.41 -4.93 -7.61
C LEU A 77 0.16 -4.74 -6.78
N ALA A 78 -0.74 -3.86 -7.23
CA ALA A 78 -2.01 -3.60 -6.56
C ALA A 78 -3.19 -3.84 -7.50
N VAL A 79 -4.27 -4.35 -6.92
CA VAL A 79 -5.61 -4.37 -7.52
C VAL A 79 -6.53 -3.60 -6.58
N VAL A 80 -7.21 -2.59 -7.11
CA VAL A 80 -8.31 -1.89 -6.44
C VAL A 80 -9.62 -2.29 -7.09
N ALA A 81 -10.56 -2.79 -6.30
CA ALA A 81 -11.89 -3.17 -6.76
C ALA A 81 -12.97 -2.32 -6.07
N THR A 82 -14.01 -1.96 -6.81
CA THR A 82 -15.20 -1.29 -6.29
C THR A 82 -16.47 -1.82 -6.93
N ASP A 83 -17.57 -1.82 -6.18
CA ASP A 83 -18.93 -2.09 -6.69
C ASP A 83 -19.58 -0.85 -7.32
N ALA A 84 -18.90 0.30 -7.35
CA ALA A 84 -19.35 1.48 -8.08
C ALA A 84 -19.28 1.26 -9.61
N PRO A 85 -20.29 1.72 -10.38
CA PRO A 85 -20.36 1.50 -11.82
C PRO A 85 -19.49 2.50 -12.59
N LEU A 86 -18.16 2.36 -12.49
CA LEU A 86 -17.22 3.28 -13.13
C LEU A 86 -17.11 3.03 -14.64
N SER A 87 -17.04 4.11 -15.42
CA SER A 87 -16.61 4.02 -16.82
C SER A 87 -15.12 3.63 -16.93
N LYS A 88 -14.66 3.20 -18.11
CA LYS A 88 -13.23 2.89 -18.33
C LYS A 88 -12.30 4.06 -18.00
N ALA A 89 -12.71 5.28 -18.34
CA ALA A 89 -11.93 6.49 -18.02
C ALA A 89 -11.89 6.74 -16.50
N GLN A 90 -13.01 6.53 -15.80
CA GLN A 90 -13.08 6.68 -14.35
C GLN A 90 -12.30 5.59 -13.61
N ALA A 91 -12.34 4.35 -14.08
CA ALA A 91 -11.51 3.26 -13.54
C ALA A 91 -10.02 3.56 -13.74
N ARG A 92 -9.60 4.07 -14.91
CA ARG A 92 -8.22 4.52 -15.11
C ARG A 92 -7.85 5.65 -14.14
N ARG A 93 -8.76 6.60 -13.91
CA ARG A 93 -8.53 7.69 -12.94
C ARG A 93 -8.42 7.14 -11.51
N LEU A 94 -9.24 6.17 -11.14
CA LEU A 94 -9.17 5.48 -9.84
C LEU A 94 -7.79 4.82 -9.64
N ALA A 95 -7.31 4.08 -10.64
CA ALA A 95 -5.98 3.46 -10.59
C ALA A 95 -4.84 4.48 -10.40
N ILE A 96 -4.92 5.63 -11.08
CA ILE A 96 -3.95 6.72 -10.92
C ILE A 96 -3.97 7.25 -9.48
N MET A 97 -5.15 7.53 -8.93
CA MET A 97 -5.27 8.08 -7.57
C MET A 97 -4.82 7.06 -6.51
N ALA A 98 -5.05 5.77 -6.75
CA ALA A 98 -4.61 4.70 -5.87
C ALA A 98 -3.07 4.55 -5.79
N GLN A 99 -2.31 5.00 -6.80
CA GLN A 99 -0.83 5.02 -6.75
C GLN A 99 -0.32 5.89 -5.59
N ASP A 100 -1.06 6.95 -5.21
CA ASP A 100 -0.71 7.78 -4.05
C ASP A 100 -0.60 6.94 -2.77
N GLY A 101 -1.37 5.84 -2.69
CA GLY A 101 -1.32 4.91 -1.57
C GLY A 101 0.03 4.18 -1.46
N ILE A 102 0.69 3.89 -2.58
CA ILE A 102 2.03 3.30 -2.64
C ILE A 102 3.03 4.33 -2.09
N ALA A 103 3.00 5.57 -2.59
CA ALA A 103 3.91 6.62 -2.17
C ALA A 103 3.78 7.01 -0.69
N ARG A 104 2.59 6.88 -0.10
CA ARG A 104 2.36 7.09 1.35
C ARG A 104 2.91 5.97 2.23
N ALA A 105 3.03 4.75 1.69
CA ALA A 105 3.43 3.57 2.44
C ALA A 105 4.88 3.14 2.20
N ILE A 106 5.49 3.58 1.10
CA ILE A 106 6.80 3.10 0.63
C ILE A 106 7.66 4.30 0.21
N ARG A 107 8.92 4.32 0.67
CA ARG A 107 9.89 5.36 0.30
C ARG A 107 11.28 4.79 0.02
N PRO A 108 11.91 5.12 -1.14
CA PRO A 108 11.28 5.74 -2.31
C PRO A 108 10.30 4.77 -2.99
N ALA A 109 9.30 5.28 -3.69
CA ALA A 109 8.40 4.50 -4.55
C ALA A 109 8.58 4.94 -6.01
N HIS A 110 8.10 4.13 -6.96
CA HIS A 110 8.13 4.43 -8.39
C HIS A 110 9.52 4.72 -8.94
N THR A 111 10.53 4.06 -8.39
CA THR A 111 11.89 4.22 -8.90
C THR A 111 12.01 3.53 -10.26
N PRO A 112 13.04 3.86 -11.07
CA PRO A 112 13.34 3.11 -12.29
C PRO A 112 13.64 1.61 -12.07
N LEU A 113 13.84 1.19 -10.82
CA LEU A 113 14.09 -0.21 -10.44
C LEU A 113 12.82 -0.93 -9.97
N ASP A 114 11.69 -0.24 -9.87
CA ASP A 114 10.40 -0.78 -9.45
C ASP A 114 9.44 -0.96 -10.65
N GLY A 115 8.75 -2.09 -10.68
CA GLY A 115 7.65 -2.37 -11.61
C GLY A 115 6.26 -1.97 -11.09
N ASP A 116 6.13 -0.89 -10.32
CA ASP A 116 4.89 -0.56 -9.61
C ASP A 116 3.68 -0.42 -10.54
N LEU A 117 2.60 -1.14 -10.24
CA LEU A 117 1.42 -1.19 -11.09
C LEU A 117 0.13 -1.34 -10.28
N VAL A 118 -0.88 -0.53 -10.64
CA VAL A 118 -2.23 -0.58 -10.06
C VAL A 118 -3.25 -0.90 -11.14
N PHE A 119 -4.02 -1.97 -10.95
CA PHE A 119 -5.22 -2.28 -11.72
C PHE A 119 -6.47 -1.80 -10.97
N ALA A 120 -7.42 -1.20 -11.69
CA ALA A 120 -8.73 -0.84 -11.15
C ALA A 120 -9.84 -1.69 -11.77
N LEU A 121 -10.69 -2.27 -10.93
CA LEU A 121 -11.84 -3.08 -11.29
C LEU A 121 -13.12 -2.38 -10.81
N ALA A 122 -14.06 -2.20 -11.72
CA ALA A 122 -15.41 -1.74 -11.41
C ALA A 122 -16.37 -2.89 -11.67
N LEU A 123 -17.05 -3.33 -10.61
CA LEU A 123 -17.93 -4.50 -10.61
C LEU A 123 -19.40 -4.12 -10.76
N GLY A 124 -19.74 -2.84 -10.58
CA GLY A 124 -21.10 -2.33 -10.71
C GLY A 124 -21.54 -2.16 -12.16
N GLU A 125 -22.83 -2.35 -12.40
CA GLU A 125 -23.45 -2.11 -13.70
C GLU A 125 -23.80 -0.61 -13.88
N GLY A 126 -23.36 -0.01 -14.98
CA GLY A 126 -23.68 1.38 -15.33
C GLY A 126 -22.62 2.05 -16.19
N LYS A 127 -22.73 3.37 -16.38
CA LYS A 127 -21.88 4.14 -17.32
C LYS A 127 -20.98 5.17 -16.65
N GLY A 128 -20.95 5.20 -15.33
CA GLY A 128 -20.12 6.10 -14.54
C GLY A 128 -20.81 6.63 -13.30
N VAL A 129 -20.02 7.28 -12.45
CA VAL A 129 -20.49 7.99 -11.26
C VAL A 129 -20.28 9.50 -11.38
N ALA A 130 -20.92 10.29 -10.51
CA ALA A 130 -20.68 11.73 -10.45
C ALA A 130 -19.22 12.04 -10.06
N PRO A 131 -18.66 13.20 -10.48
CA PRO A 131 -17.27 13.57 -10.16
C PRO A 131 -16.94 13.54 -8.66
N TYR A 132 -17.88 13.95 -7.80
CA TYR A 132 -17.69 13.92 -6.36
C TYR A 132 -17.59 12.49 -5.80
N THR A 133 -18.42 11.56 -6.27
CA THR A 133 -18.32 10.14 -5.92
C THR A 133 -16.99 9.55 -6.38
N LEU A 134 -16.51 9.91 -7.58
CA LEU A 134 -15.21 9.45 -8.08
C LEU A 134 -14.05 9.95 -7.21
N LEU A 135 -14.11 11.21 -6.78
CA LEU A 135 -13.13 11.79 -5.85
C LEU A 135 -13.07 10.98 -4.56
N ARG A 136 -14.23 10.71 -3.94
CA ARG A 136 -14.29 9.94 -2.69
C ARG A 136 -13.79 8.51 -2.88
N LEU A 137 -14.23 7.83 -3.95
CA LEU A 137 -13.80 6.46 -4.26
C LEU A 137 -12.27 6.35 -4.36
N GLY A 138 -11.61 7.28 -5.05
CA GLY A 138 -10.16 7.14 -5.18
C GLY A 138 -9.35 7.71 -4.03
N ALA A 139 -9.90 8.62 -3.21
CA ALA A 139 -9.31 8.91 -1.91
C ALA A 139 -9.26 7.64 -1.04
N TYR A 140 -10.40 6.94 -0.90
CA TYR A 140 -10.45 5.67 -0.19
C TYR A 140 -9.65 4.55 -0.89
N ALA A 141 -9.48 4.59 -2.21
CA ALA A 141 -8.60 3.65 -2.90
C ALA A 141 -7.14 3.84 -2.52
N ALA A 142 -6.66 5.08 -2.45
CA ALA A 142 -5.30 5.38 -1.99
C ALA A 142 -5.11 4.91 -0.53
N ASP A 143 -6.08 5.19 0.34
CA ASP A 143 -6.05 4.76 1.74
C ASP A 143 -6.06 3.23 1.86
N ALA A 144 -6.85 2.55 1.02
CA ALA A 144 -6.91 1.09 0.98
C ALA A 144 -5.59 0.49 0.52
N VAL A 145 -4.94 1.05 -0.49
CA VAL A 145 -3.61 0.62 -0.94
C VAL A 145 -2.57 0.84 0.15
N THR A 146 -2.54 2.02 0.79
CA THR A 146 -1.64 2.30 1.92
C THR A 146 -1.81 1.25 3.01
N ARG A 147 -3.04 1.05 3.50
CA ARG A 147 -3.32 0.10 4.57
C ARG A 147 -3.03 -1.35 4.16
N ALA A 148 -3.31 -1.74 2.92
CA ALA A 148 -2.98 -3.07 2.42
C ALA A 148 -1.47 -3.33 2.41
N ILE A 149 -0.65 -2.37 2.00
CA ILE A 149 0.82 -2.47 2.08
C ILE A 149 1.27 -2.64 3.53
N LEU A 150 0.74 -1.82 4.45
CA LEU A 150 1.10 -1.89 5.86
C LEU A 150 0.75 -3.26 6.45
N ARG A 151 -0.44 -3.79 6.14
CA ARG A 151 -0.84 -5.15 6.55
C ARG A 151 0.09 -6.21 5.96
N ALA A 152 0.47 -6.10 4.69
CA ALA A 152 1.37 -7.05 4.04
C ALA A 152 2.72 -7.16 4.76
N VAL A 153 3.24 -6.02 5.24
CA VAL A 153 4.54 -5.92 5.93
C VAL A 153 4.42 -6.28 7.41
N LEU A 154 3.37 -5.82 8.09
CA LEU A 154 3.16 -6.04 9.51
C LEU A 154 2.84 -7.50 9.84
N LEU A 155 2.04 -8.15 8.99
CA LEU A 155 1.56 -9.52 9.20
C LEU A 155 2.47 -10.58 8.56
N SER A 156 3.50 -10.19 7.80
CA SER A 156 4.44 -11.16 7.25
C SER A 156 5.29 -11.80 8.36
N GLY A 157 5.60 -13.08 8.15
CA GLY A 157 6.63 -13.79 8.92
C GLY A 157 7.97 -13.74 8.19
N SER A 158 9.06 -14.01 8.91
CA SER A 158 10.40 -14.07 8.34
C SER A 158 10.53 -15.17 7.28
N ALA A 159 11.45 -14.98 6.34
CA ALA A 159 11.89 -15.99 5.39
C ALA A 159 13.41 -16.20 5.50
N PRO A 160 13.99 -17.30 4.99
CA PRO A 160 15.44 -17.50 5.03
C PRO A 160 16.21 -16.30 4.49
N GLY A 161 17.02 -15.68 5.35
CA GLY A 161 17.82 -14.49 5.01
C GLY A 161 17.04 -13.16 4.92
N ILE A 162 15.73 -13.15 5.15
CA ILE A 162 14.90 -11.94 5.06
C ILE A 162 14.00 -11.81 6.31
N PRO A 163 14.35 -10.93 7.27
CA PRO A 163 13.58 -10.78 8.49
C PRO A 163 12.23 -10.10 8.23
N ALA A 164 11.20 -10.50 8.97
CA ALA A 164 9.93 -9.77 9.08
C ALA A 164 10.16 -8.38 9.69
N TYR A 165 9.21 -7.48 9.45
CA TYR A 165 9.26 -6.15 10.05
C TYR A 165 9.25 -6.21 11.59
N ARG A 166 8.39 -7.03 12.18
CA ARG A 166 8.28 -7.13 13.65
C ARG A 166 9.59 -7.60 14.28
N ASP A 167 10.19 -8.65 13.72
CA ASP A 167 11.47 -9.20 14.19
C ASP A 167 12.64 -8.21 14.06
N LEU A 168 12.58 -7.27 13.10
CA LEU A 168 13.61 -6.24 12.94
C LEU A 168 13.49 -5.11 13.97
N MET A 169 12.28 -4.85 14.46
CA MET A 169 11.99 -3.70 15.32
C MET A 169 12.10 -4.02 16.81
N GLY A 170 11.87 -5.27 17.21
CA GLY A 170 11.91 -5.73 18.60
C GLY A 170 11.50 -7.19 18.73
#